data_AF-A0A4R2U5R4-F1
#
_entry.id   AF-A0A4R2U5R4-F1
#
_cell.length_a   1.000
_cell.length_b   1.000
_cell.length_c   1.000
_cell.angle_alpha   90.00
_cell.angle_beta   90.00
_cell.angle_gamma   90.00
#
_symmetry.space_group_name_H-M   'P 1'
#
loop_
_entity.id
_entity.type
_entity.pdbx_description
1 polymer ?
#
loop_
_entity_poly.entity_id
_entity_poly.type
_entity_poly.pdbx_seq_one_letter_code
_entity_poly.pdbx_strand_id
1 'polypeptide(L)' 'MTTVKCPICDQPAVSDYKPFCSSRHRDRDLLQWLGEGYRIPGRPISQTGLDSAEDPD' A
#
# COMPACT_ATOMS: atom_id res chain seq x y z
N MET A 1 -7.68 10.92 -24.10
CA MET A 1 -6.55 11.25 -23.19
C MET A 1 -7.02 11.01 -21.77
N THR A 2 -6.51 9.97 -21.10
CA THR A 2 -6.96 9.63 -19.73
C THR A 2 -6.27 10.57 -18.75
N THR A 3 -7.02 11.46 -18.12
CA THR A 3 -6.50 12.33 -17.05
C THR A 3 -6.27 11.49 -15.80
N VAL A 4 -5.05 11.52 -15.27
CA VAL A 4 -4.73 10.86 -13.98
C VAL A 4 -5.48 11.60 -12.88
N LYS A 5 -6.27 10.86 -12.11
CA LYS A 5 -7.00 11.38 -10.95
C LYS A 5 -6.21 11.12 -9.67
N CYS A 6 -6.31 12.05 -8.73
CA CYS A 6 -5.76 11.90 -7.39
C CYS A 6 -6.43 10.69 -6.70
N PRO A 7 -5.67 9.68 -6.24
CA PRO A 7 -6.23 8.48 -5.63
C PRO A 7 -6.91 8.74 -4.26
N ILE A 8 -6.75 9.95 -3.71
CA ILE A 8 -7.30 10.33 -2.40
C ILE A 8 -8.63 11.08 -2.52
N CYS A 9 -8.86 11.84 -3.60
CA CYS A 9 -10.01 12.75 -3.71
C CYS A 9 -10.59 12.92 -5.12
N ASP A 10 -10.10 12.15 -6.10
CA ASP A 10 -10.54 12.14 -7.51
C ASP A 10 -10.38 13.44 -8.31
N GLN A 11 -9.80 14.48 -7.73
CA GLN A 11 -9.43 15.70 -8.44
C GLN A 11 -8.32 15.43 -9.47
N PRO A 12 -8.23 16.22 -10.56
CA PRO A 12 -7.18 16.05 -11.56
C PRO A 12 -5.79 16.20 -10.93
N ALA A 13 -4.88 15.28 -11.24
CA ALA A 13 -3.51 15.37 -10.79
C ALA A 13 -2.80 16.56 -11.45
N VAL A 14 -1.95 17.25 -10.69
CA VAL A 14 -1.14 18.37 -11.19
C VAL A 14 0.30 17.91 -11.39
N SER A 15 1.01 18.47 -12.38
CA SER A 15 2.35 18.03 -12.81
C SER A 15 3.32 17.83 -11.65
N ASP A 16 3.33 18.78 -10.73
CA ASP A 16 4.35 18.87 -9.67
C ASP A 16 4.10 17.87 -8.54
N TYR A 17 2.88 17.35 -8.43
CA TYR A 17 2.46 16.44 -7.36
C TYR A 17 1.92 15.10 -7.87
N LYS A 18 2.11 14.74 -9.15
CA LYS A 18 1.61 13.46 -9.70
C LYS A 18 2.06 12.28 -8.83
N PRO A 19 1.14 11.33 -8.50
CA PRO A 19 -0.23 11.17 -9.01
C PRO A 19 -1.33 11.99 -8.28
N PHE A 20 -0.96 12.90 -7.39
CA PHE A 20 -1.87 13.66 -6.53
C PHE A 20 -2.23 15.05 -7.10
N CYS A 21 -3.24 15.66 -6.49
CA CYS A 21 -3.65 17.03 -6.82
C CYS A 21 -2.93 18.11 -5.98
N SER A 22 -2.18 17.76 -4.92
CA SER A 22 -1.49 18.71 -4.04
C SER A 22 -0.41 18.05 -3.15
N SER A 23 0.51 18.85 -2.58
CA SER A 23 1.48 18.38 -1.57
C SER A 23 0.77 17.72 -0.38
N ARG A 24 -0.35 18.28 0.10
CA ARG A 24 -1.10 17.73 1.23
C ARG A 24 -1.49 16.26 1.01
N HIS A 25 -1.93 15.89 -0.20
CA HIS A 25 -2.30 14.51 -0.51
C HIS A 25 -1.07 13.61 -0.70
N ARG A 26 0.03 14.13 -1.25
CA ARG A 26 1.32 13.41 -1.27
C ARG A 26 1.80 13.08 0.14
N ASP A 27 1.79 14.06 1.04
CA ASP A 27 2.32 13.91 2.38
C ASP A 27 1.40 13.00 3.23
N ARG A 28 0.07 13.05 3.02
CA ARG A 28 -0.87 12.10 3.62
C ARG A 28 -0.62 10.66 3.17
N ASP A 29 -0.37 10.46 1.88
CA ASP A 29 -0.01 9.15 1.33
C ASP A 29 1.27 8.61 1.96
N LEU A 30 2.29 9.47 2.09
CA LEU A 30 3.54 9.13 2.77
C LEU A 30 3.31 8.70 4.23
N LEU A 31 2.45 9.40 4.97
CA LEU A 31 2.09 9.00 6.34
C LEU A 31 1.38 7.63 6.40
N GLN A 32 0.56 7.30 5.39
CA GLN A 32 -0.05 5.96 5.30
C GLN A 32 1.00 4.88 5.04
N TRP A 33 2.00 5.17 4.22
CA TRP A 33 3.14 4.27 4.02
C TRP A 33 3.94 4.06 5.30
N LEU A 34 4.34 5.14 5.97
CA LEU A 34 5.17 5.08 7.18
C LEU A 34 4.42 4.51 8.39
N GLY A 35 3.10 4.74 8.47
CA GLY A 35 2.24 4.24 9.53
C GLY A 35 1.72 2.82 9.30
N GLU A 36 2.27 2.10 8.32
CA GLU A 36 1.83 0.76 7.94
C GLU A 36 0.32 0.64 7.62
N GLY A 37 -0.26 1.71 7.08
CA GLY A 37 -1.67 1.77 6.67
C GLY A 37 -1.94 1.01 5.36
N TYR A 38 -0.93 0.86 4.52
CA TYR A 38 -1.00 0.00 3.32
C TYR A 38 -0.66 -1.45 3.68
N ARG A 39 -1.70 -2.27 3.82
CA ARG A 39 -1.59 -3.71 4.13
C ARG A 39 -2.39 -4.50 3.11
N ILE A 40 -1.82 -5.62 2.67
CA ILE A 40 -2.54 -6.60 1.86
C ILE A 40 -2.91 -7.76 2.79
N PRO A 41 -4.20 -8.11 2.94
CA PRO A 41 -4.60 -9.23 3.77
C PRO A 41 -3.99 -10.53 3.22
N GLY A 42 -3.26 -11.24 4.08
CA GLY A 42 -2.70 -12.54 3.76
C GLY A 42 -3.76 -13.64 3.78
N ARG A 43 -3.49 -14.75 3.08
CA ARG A 43 -4.25 -15.99 3.30
C ARG A 43 -4.03 -16.43 4.75
N PRO A 44 -5.06 -16.93 5.46
CA PRO A 44 -4.87 -17.50 6.79
C PRO A 44 -3.77 -18.57 6.76
N ILE A 45 -2.81 -18.44 7.66
CA ILE A 45 -1.76 -19.44 7.87
C ILE A 45 -2.36 -20.60 8.69
N SER A 46 -2.31 -21.81 8.14
CA SER A 46 -2.53 -23.04 8.92
C SER A 46 -1.37 -23.19 9.90
N GLN A 47 -1.66 -23.47 11.18
CA GLN A 47 -0.69 -23.52 12.29
C GLN A 47 0.37 -24.64 12.18
N THR A 48 0.49 -25.33 11.06
CA THR A 48 1.55 -26.30 10.82
C THR A 48 2.79 -25.54 10.37
N GLY A 49 3.71 -25.32 11.32
CA GLY A 49 4.93 -24.53 11.12
C GLY A 49 5.81 -25.06 10.00
N LEU A 50 6.47 -24.13 9.29
CA LEU A 50 7.48 -24.40 8.27
C LEU A 50 8.81 -24.92 8.87
N ASP A 51 8.89 -25.03 10.20
CA ASP A 51 10.04 -25.39 11.00
C ASP A 51 9.94 -26.79 11.65
N SER A 52 8.91 -27.58 11.33
CA SER A 52 8.97 -29.02 11.60
C SER A 52 10.03 -29.64 10.69
N ALA A 53 11.30 -29.56 11.10
CA ALA A 53 12.32 -30.50 10.66
C ALA A 53 11.81 -31.89 11.04
N GLU A 54 11.33 -32.64 10.06
CA GLU A 54 11.03 -34.05 10.23
C GLU A 54 12.32 -34.73 10.70
N ASP A 55 12.34 -35.22 11.94
CA ASP A 55 13.37 -36.13 12.45
C ASP A 55 13.33 -37.40 11.60
N PRO A 56 14.41 -37.77 10.89
CA PRO A 56 14.49 -39.05 10.21
C PRO A 56 15.03 -40.12 11.18
N ASP A 57 14.16 -41.01 11.66
CA ASP A 57 14.55 -42.36 12.12
C ASP A 57 13.76 -43.43 11.34
#